data_AF-A0A2P2GTJ0-F1
#
_entry.id   AF-A0A2P2GTJ0-F1
#
_cell.length_a   1.000
_cell.length_b   1.000
_cell.length_c   1.000
_cell.angle_alpha   90.00
_cell.angle_beta   90.00
_cell.angle_gamma   90.00
#
_symmetry.space_group_name_H-M   'P 1'
#
loop_
_entity.id
_entity.type
_entity.pdbx_description
1 polymer ?
#
loop_
_entity_poly.entity_id
_entity_poly.type
_entity_poly.pdbx_seq_one_letter_code
_entity_poly.pdbx_strand_id
1 'polypeptide(L)'
;MAIELSDELIRLQQEAVDARAAATAGSYSAEAWQPWIDAADALQAAITAYAAEKHLLRFDVEKELKFRVLHPEEYAERERKAAEKAAAGK
;
A
#
# COMPACT_ATOMS: atom_id res chain seq x y z
N MET A 1 -16.89 2.98 1.87
CA MET A 1 -16.18 4.18 2.34
C MET A 1 -14.80 4.13 1.71
N ALA A 2 -14.38 5.17 1.00
CA ALA A 2 -13.01 5.24 0.49
C ALA A 2 -12.08 5.42 1.71
N ILE A 3 -11.03 4.61 1.80
CA ILE A 3 -9.99 4.81 2.80
C ILE A 3 -9.01 5.81 2.21
N GLU A 4 -8.97 7.01 2.77
CA GLU A 4 -7.90 7.96 2.46
C GLU A 4 -6.58 7.38 3.00
N LEU A 5 -5.59 7.20 2.13
CA LEU A 5 -4.27 6.69 2.49
C LEU A 5 -3.31 7.86 2.68
N SER A 6 -2.44 7.80 3.68
CA SER A 6 -1.38 8.80 3.85
C SER A 6 -0.25 8.58 2.83
N ASP A 7 0.43 9.67 2.46
CA ASP A 7 1.60 9.62 1.59
C ASP A 7 2.73 8.77 2.20
N GLU A 8 2.85 8.77 3.53
CA GLU A 8 3.81 7.92 4.24
C GLU A 8 3.55 6.43 4.02
N LEU A 9 2.29 5.98 4.14
CA LEU A 9 1.94 4.58 3.88
C LEU A 9 2.24 4.18 2.44
N ILE A 10 1.92 5.06 1.49
CA ILE A 10 2.19 4.83 0.07
C ILE A 10 3.70 4.70 -0.18
N ARG A 11 4.50 5.61 0.39
CA ARG A 11 5.96 5.58 0.29
C ARG A 11 6.55 4.29 0.87
N LEU A 12 6.16 3.91 2.09
CA LEU A 12 6.64 2.69 2.74
C LEU A 12 6.25 1.43 1.97
N GLN A 13 5.04 1.40 1.39
CA GLN A 13 4.61 0.28 0.55
C GLN A 13 5.43 0.19 -0.74
N GLN A 14 5.77 1.32 -1.37
CA GLN A 14 6.65 1.35 -2.54
C GLN A 14 8.06 0.86 -2.18
N GLU A 15 8.63 1.34 -1.08
CA GLU A 15 9.95 0.90 -0.60
C GLU A 15 10.00 -0.61 -0.34
N ALA A 16 8.96 -1.18 0.29
CA ALA A 16 8.85 -2.61 0.48
C ALA A 16 8.72 -3.39 -0.85
N VAL A 17 8.04 -2.83 -1.85
CA VAL A 17 7.94 -3.44 -3.18
C VAL A 17 9.29 -3.42 -3.91
N ASP A 18 9.98 -2.30 -3.89
CA ASP A 18 11.27 -2.12 -4.55
C ASP A 18 12.35 -3.01 -3.89
N ALA A 19 12.38 -3.05 -2.55
CA ALA A 19 13.27 -3.92 -1.79
C ALA A 19 12.99 -5.41 -2.09
N ARG A 20 11.71 -5.79 -2.21
CA ARG A 20 11.34 -7.16 -2.61
C ARG A 20 11.83 -7.47 -4.03
N ALA A 21 11.62 -6.55 -4.96
CA ALA A 21 12.06 -6.73 -6.35
C ALA A 21 13.58 -6.96 -6.40
N ALA A 22 14.35 -6.15 -5.68
CA ALA A 22 15.80 -6.31 -5.55
C ALA A 22 16.20 -7.67 -4.94
N ALA A 23 15.55 -8.08 -3.85
CA ALA A 23 15.82 -9.36 -3.18
C ALA A 23 15.49 -10.58 -4.05
N THR A 24 14.52 -10.46 -4.96
CA THR A 24 14.10 -11.54 -5.87
C THR A 24 14.84 -11.55 -7.22
N ALA A 25 15.66 -10.55 -7.51
CA ALA A 25 16.41 -10.47 -8.77
C ALA A 25 17.57 -11.48 -8.85
N GLY A 26 17.98 -12.06 -7.72
CA GLY A 26 19.07 -13.02 -7.62
C GLY A 26 18.71 -14.25 -6.80
N SER A 27 19.71 -15.10 -6.56
CA SER A 27 19.58 -16.22 -5.63
C SER A 27 19.30 -15.72 -4.21
N TYR A 28 18.53 -16.50 -3.46
CA TYR A 28 18.24 -16.20 -2.06
C TYR A 28 19.53 -16.09 -1.22
N SER A 29 19.64 -15.00 -0.45
CA SER A 29 20.54 -14.87 0.68
C SER A 29 19.86 -14.04 1.78
N ALA A 30 20.23 -14.28 3.04
CA ALA A 30 19.66 -13.52 4.15
C ALA A 30 19.99 -12.02 4.03
N GLU A 31 21.21 -11.71 3.62
CA GLU A 31 21.70 -10.34 3.45
C GLU A 31 20.95 -9.60 2.35
N ALA A 32 20.60 -10.27 1.24
CA ALA A 32 19.84 -9.65 0.16
C ALA A 32 18.37 -9.41 0.54
N TRP A 33 17.84 -10.21 1.47
CA TRP A 33 16.45 -10.11 1.93
C TRP A 33 16.27 -9.15 3.11
N GLN A 34 17.34 -8.83 3.84
CA GLN A 34 17.27 -7.93 5.01
C GLN A 34 16.61 -6.58 4.71
N PRO A 35 16.91 -5.87 3.60
CA PRO A 35 16.24 -4.60 3.31
C PRO A 35 14.73 -4.74 3.13
N TRP A 36 14.27 -5.86 2.56
CA TRP A 36 12.84 -6.12 2.44
C TRP A 36 12.18 -6.41 3.78
N ILE A 37 12.86 -7.15 4.66
CA ILE A 37 12.37 -7.42 6.02
C ILE A 37 12.20 -6.11 6.80
N ASP A 38 13.23 -5.25 6.81
CA ASP A 38 13.21 -3.97 7.51
C ASP A 38 12.09 -3.05 6.97
N ALA A 39 11.93 -2.98 5.64
CA ALA A 39 10.87 -2.21 5.01
C ALA A 39 9.47 -2.78 5.30
N ALA A 40 9.33 -4.11 5.31
CA ALA A 40 8.07 -4.76 5.64
C ALA A 40 7.67 -4.52 7.09
N ASP A 41 8.60 -4.59 8.04
CA ASP A 41 8.36 -4.31 9.45
C ASP A 41 7.93 -2.86 9.68
N ALA A 42 8.65 -1.91 9.08
CA ALA A 42 8.30 -0.49 9.15
C ALA A 42 6.90 -0.22 8.56
N LEU A 43 6.59 -0.82 7.42
CA LEU A 43 5.28 -0.72 6.79
C LEU A 43 4.17 -1.29 7.67
N GLN A 44 4.35 -2.49 8.24
CA GLN A 44 3.32 -3.14 9.07
C GLN A 44 3.07 -2.38 10.37
N ALA A 45 4.12 -1.80 10.97
CA ALA A 45 4.00 -0.90 12.11
C ALA A 45 3.18 0.35 11.76
N ALA A 46 3.49 0.99 10.63
CA ALA A 46 2.78 2.19 10.16
C ALA A 46 1.30 1.92 9.83
N ILE A 47 0.99 0.82 9.13
CA ILE A 47 -0.40 0.40 8.84
C ILE A 47 -1.17 0.21 10.15
N THR A 48 -0.55 -0.43 11.15
CA THR A 48 -1.19 -0.69 12.44
C THR A 48 -1.48 0.62 13.19
N ALA A 49 -0.51 1.54 13.25
CA ALA A 49 -0.68 2.85 13.87
C ALA A 49 -1.78 3.67 13.17
N TYR A 50 -1.75 3.71 11.83
CA TYR A 50 -2.73 4.43 11.03
C TYR A 50 -4.15 3.89 11.22
N ALA A 51 -4.32 2.57 11.17
CA ALA A 51 -5.61 1.94 11.36
C ALA A 51 -6.20 2.24 12.75
N ALA A 52 -5.35 2.21 13.79
CA ALA A 52 -5.76 2.59 15.14
C ALA A 52 -6.18 4.07 15.24
N GLU A 53 -5.39 4.98 14.68
CA GLU A 53 -5.67 6.42 14.67
C GLU A 53 -6.99 6.75 13.94
N LYS A 54 -7.25 6.10 12.81
CA LYS A 54 -8.46 6.34 12.00
C LYS A 54 -9.67 5.50 12.41
N HIS A 55 -9.54 4.66 13.44
CA HIS A 55 -10.56 3.67 13.84
C HIS A 55 -11.01 2.77 12.68
N LEU A 56 -10.06 2.38 11.83
CA LEU A 56 -10.27 1.49 10.68
C LEU A 56 -9.78 0.07 10.99
N LEU A 57 -10.26 -0.90 10.21
CA LEU A 57 -9.70 -2.24 10.23
C LEU A 57 -8.34 -2.23 9.52
N ARG A 58 -7.31 -2.74 10.20
CA ARG A 58 -5.95 -2.91 9.66
C ARG A 58 -5.96 -3.60 8.30
N PHE A 59 -6.79 -4.64 8.16
CA PHE A 59 -6.96 -5.40 6.92
C PHE A 59 -7.44 -4.53 5.75
N ASP A 60 -8.43 -3.66 5.97
CA ASP A 60 -8.98 -2.82 4.91
C ASP A 60 -7.97 -1.75 4.48
N VAL A 61 -7.22 -1.17 5.42
CA VAL A 61 -6.12 -0.24 5.14
C VAL A 61 -5.05 -0.92 4.29
N GLU A 62 -4.59 -2.10 4.71
CA GLU A 62 -3.55 -2.84 3.99
C GLU A 62 -4.01 -3.26 2.59
N LYS A 63 -5.26 -3.71 2.45
CA LYS A 63 -5.85 -4.09 1.16
C LYS A 63 -5.91 -2.90 0.20
N GLU A 64 -6.42 -1.76 0.67
CA GLU A 64 -6.52 -0.55 -0.13
C GLU A 64 -5.14 -0.04 -0.54
N LEU A 65 -4.18 -0.04 0.39
CA LEU A 65 -2.80 0.37 0.15
C LEU A 65 -2.11 -0.50 -0.89
N LYS A 66 -2.21 -1.83 -0.76
CA LYS A 66 -1.67 -2.77 -1.74
C LYS A 66 -2.32 -2.60 -3.11
N PHE A 67 -3.63 -2.41 -3.17
CA PHE A 67 -4.31 -2.19 -4.45
C PHE A 67 -3.82 -0.90 -5.13
N ARG A 68 -3.66 0.19 -4.37
CA ARG A 68 -3.14 1.46 -4.89
C ARG A 68 -1.73 1.34 -5.48
N VAL A 69 -0.82 0.66 -4.78
CA VAL A 69 0.59 0.60 -5.18
C VAL A 69 0.86 -0.49 -6.21
N LEU A 70 0.24 -1.66 -6.07
CA LEU A 70 0.51 -2.80 -6.96
C LEU A 70 -0.34 -2.79 -8.24
N HIS A 71 -1.47 -2.06 -8.24
CA HIS A 71 -2.38 -1.98 -9.38
C HIS A 71 -2.77 -0.52 -9.70
N PRO A 72 -1.79 0.37 -9.99
CA PRO A 72 -2.04 1.80 -10.11
C PRO A 72 -3.03 2.17 -11.23
N GLU A 73 -3.02 1.44 -12.35
CA GLU A 73 -3.95 1.67 -13.47
C GLU A 73 -5.40 1.31 -13.09
N GLU A 74 -5.61 0.13 -12.49
CA GLU A 74 -6.92 -0.32 -12.02
C GLU A 74 -7.45 0.60 -10.91
N TYR A 75 -6.56 1.04 -10.02
CA TYR A 75 -6.87 2.01 -8.98
C TYR A 75 -7.36 3.33 -9.58
N ALA A 76 -6.60 3.90 -10.52
CA ALA A 76 -6.97 5.14 -11.19
C ALA A 76 -8.30 5.03 -11.95
N GLU A 77 -8.56 3.88 -12.59
CA GLU A 77 -9.85 3.62 -13.24
C GLU A 77 -11.00 3.57 -12.22
N ARG A 78 -10.80 2.92 -11.06
CA ARG A 78 -11.80 2.84 -10.00
C ARG A 78 -12.14 4.24 -9.46
N GLU A 79 -11.13 5.08 -9.24
CA GLU A 79 -11.31 6.46 -8.79
C GLU A 79 -12.05 7.30 -9.86
N ARG A 80 -11.68 7.16 -11.14
CA ARG A 80 -12.38 7.84 -12.24
C ARG A 80 -13.86 7.46 -12.29
N LYS A 81 -14.18 6.17 -12.25
CA LYS A 81 -15.57 5.68 -12.26
C LYS A 81 -16.36 6.15 -11.04
N ALA A 82 -15.72 6.22 -9.86
CA ALA A 82 -16.35 6.75 -8.66
C ALA A 82 -16.67 8.25 -8.81
N ALA A 83 -15.75 9.04 -9.35
CA ALA A 83 -15.96 10.47 -9.64
C ALA A 83 -17.07 10.71 -10.68
N GLU A 84 -17.09 9.95 -11.78
CA GLU A 84 -18.15 10.03 -12.80
C GLU A 84 -19.54 9.72 -12.21
N LYS A 85 -19.64 8.67 -11.39
CA LYS A 85 -20.90 8.31 -10.71
C LYS A 85 -21.36 9.40 -9.73
N ALA A 86 -20.42 10.01 -8.99
CA ALA A 86 -20.72 11.10 -8.07
C ALA A 86 -21.22 12.37 -8.80
N ALA A 87 -20.71 12.63 -10.01
CA ALA A 87 -21.16 13.73 -10.86
C ALA A 87 -22.53 13.47 -11.50
N ALA A 88 -22.84 12.22 -11.87
CA ALA A 88 -24.10 11.84 -12.52
C ALA A 88 -25.29 11.67 -11.55
N GLY A 89 -25.03 11.49 -10.25
CA GLY A 89 -26.05 11.36 -9.21
C GLY A 89 -26.45 12.67 -8.52
N LYS A 90 -25.92 13.81 -8.97
CA LYS A 90 -26.30 15.17 -8.57
C LYS A 90 -27.21 15.79 -9.62
#